data_AF-A0A1Y2DLR6-F1
#
_entry.id   AF-A0A1Y2DLR6-F1
#
_cell.length_a   1.000
_cell.length_b   1.000
_cell.length_c   1.000
_cell.angle_alpha   90.00
_cell.angle_beta   90.00
_cell.angle_gamma   90.00
#
_symmetry.space_group_name_H-M   'P 1'
#
loop_
_entity.id
_entity.type
_entity.pdbx_description
1 polymer ?
#
loop_
_entity_poly.entity_id
_entity_poly.type
_entity_poly.pdbx_seq_one_letter_code
_entity_poly.pdbx_strand_id
1 'polypeptide(L)'
;MYDSIRKTRTGRYEFVRGHRHHHRHHKCFDECAGVSIYDWDELVRQYNVLYDTNAVLTNERDTLKTELQGFRAGYDTNLTTLRQEIYNLRIGNQRFIDENRRLADENHHLKDEEGHNEQFKRRIKDMKRQLDEEKHAKHELRAELRDSKRTQTRWEGLTETLRTKLAEAREDLGMKNDIVVAQNQTIIKLERLLRSGRDW
;
A
#
# COMPACT_ATOMS: atom_id res chain seq x y z
N MET A 1 -49.53 -9.36 -92.77
CA MET A 1 -49.07 -10.34 -91.77
C MET A 1 -48.87 -9.57 -90.48
N TYR A 2 -49.46 -10.00 -89.36
CA TYR A 2 -49.21 -9.36 -88.07
C TYR A 2 -48.53 -10.40 -87.20
N ASP A 3 -47.21 -10.30 -87.18
CA ASP A 3 -46.42 -11.04 -86.22
C ASP A 3 -46.52 -10.26 -84.91
N SER A 4 -47.20 -10.86 -83.94
CA SER A 4 -47.35 -10.26 -82.62
C SER A 4 -46.57 -11.07 -81.60
N ILE A 5 -45.68 -10.39 -80.92
CA ILE A 5 -44.96 -10.92 -79.77
C ILE A 5 -45.87 -10.75 -78.57
N ARG A 6 -46.29 -11.87 -77.98
CA ARG A 6 -47.10 -11.84 -76.77
C ARG A 6 -46.26 -12.25 -75.58
N LYS A 7 -46.20 -11.39 -74.57
CA LYS A 7 -45.66 -11.75 -73.27
C LYS A 7 -46.69 -12.62 -72.54
N THR A 8 -46.29 -13.81 -72.14
CA THR A 8 -47.13 -14.72 -71.36
C THR A 8 -47.24 -14.24 -69.91
N ARG A 9 -48.15 -14.85 -69.15
CA ARG A 9 -48.38 -14.51 -67.74
C ARG A 9 -47.16 -14.77 -66.85
N THR A 10 -46.22 -15.61 -67.31
CA THR A 10 -44.94 -15.90 -66.64
C THR A 10 -43.80 -14.98 -67.09
N GLY A 11 -44.07 -14.07 -68.03
CA GLY A 11 -43.09 -13.11 -68.54
C GLY A 11 -42.27 -13.60 -69.73
N ARG A 12 -42.43 -14.85 -70.15
CA ARG A 12 -41.80 -15.42 -71.36
C ARG A 12 -42.46 -14.89 -72.62
N TYR A 13 -41.69 -14.74 -73.70
CA TYR A 13 -42.25 -14.32 -74.98
C TYR A 13 -42.59 -15.53 -75.83
N GLU A 14 -43.83 -15.58 -76.31
CA GLU A 14 -44.32 -16.59 -77.23
C GLU A 14 -44.73 -15.92 -78.54
N PHE A 15 -44.58 -16.69 -79.61
CA PHE A 15 -44.90 -16.23 -80.95
C PHE A 15 -46.34 -16.59 -81.31
N VAL A 16 -47.10 -15.58 -81.75
CA VAL A 16 -48.42 -15.78 -82.33
C VAL A 16 -48.40 -15.26 -83.76
N ARG A 17 -48.30 -16.19 -84.72
CA ARG A 17 -48.37 -15.88 -86.16
C ARG A 17 -49.83 -15.72 -86.56
N GLY A 18 -50.24 -14.48 -86.83
CA GLY A 18 -51.54 -14.20 -87.42
C GLY A 18 -51.36 -13.47 -88.74
N HIS A 19 -51.84 -14.03 -89.86
CA HIS A 19 -51.89 -13.29 -91.11
C HIS A 19 -53.34 -13.08 -91.57
N ARG A 20 -53.66 -11.84 -91.98
CA ARG A 20 -54.84 -11.59 -92.80
C ARG A 20 -54.52 -12.02 -94.22
N HIS A 21 -55.20 -13.04 -94.71
CA HIS A 21 -55.11 -13.47 -96.10
C HIS A 21 -55.68 -12.38 -97.02
N HIS A 22 -54.83 -11.75 -97.82
CA HIS A 22 -55.24 -11.17 -99.10
C HIS A 22 -54.38 -11.85 -100.17
N HIS A 23 -55.07 -12.56 -101.06
CA HIS A 23 -54.57 -13.31 -102.23
C HIS A 23 -54.29 -14.81 -102.06
N ARG A 24 -54.86 -15.52 -103.04
CA ARG A 24 -55.01 -16.96 -103.23
C ARG A 24 -53.70 -17.53 -103.79
N HIS A 25 -52.73 -17.81 -102.93
CA HIS A 25 -51.55 -18.60 -103.30
C HIS A 25 -51.41 -19.77 -102.32
N HIS A 26 -51.36 -20.99 -102.86
CA HIS A 26 -51.62 -22.23 -102.11
C HIS A 26 -50.46 -22.76 -101.26
N LYS A 27 -49.30 -22.08 -101.19
CA LYS A 27 -48.18 -22.44 -100.31
C LYS A 27 -47.38 -21.17 -99.97
N CYS A 28 -47.60 -20.59 -98.80
CA CYS A 28 -46.63 -19.65 -98.23
C CYS A 28 -45.45 -20.49 -97.73
N PHE A 29 -44.30 -20.38 -98.40
CA PHE A 29 -43.05 -20.94 -97.91
C PHE A 29 -42.50 -20.05 -96.78
N ASP A 30 -41.78 -20.66 -95.83
CA ASP A 30 -41.28 -20.04 -94.59
C ASP A 30 -40.40 -18.80 -94.77
N GLU A 31 -40.01 -18.48 -96.02
CA GLU A 31 -39.05 -17.44 -96.37
C GLU A 31 -39.67 -16.05 -96.65
N CYS A 32 -41.00 -15.89 -96.60
CA CYS A 32 -41.66 -14.61 -96.94
C CYS A 32 -41.31 -13.43 -96.01
N ALA A 33 -40.72 -13.70 -94.83
CA ALA A 33 -40.28 -12.69 -93.85
C ALA A 33 -38.76 -12.49 -93.78
N GLY A 34 -37.98 -13.11 -94.68
CA GLY A 34 -36.52 -12.97 -94.74
C GLY A 34 -35.75 -13.64 -93.60
N VAL A 35 -36.42 -14.41 -92.74
CA VAL A 35 -35.85 -15.18 -91.63
C VAL A 35 -36.61 -16.50 -91.53
N SER A 36 -35.90 -17.62 -91.50
CA SER A 36 -36.55 -18.93 -91.40
C SER A 36 -37.19 -19.13 -90.02
N ILE A 37 -38.19 -20.01 -89.94
CA ILE A 37 -38.80 -20.37 -88.64
C ILE A 37 -37.75 -20.94 -87.67
N TYR A 38 -36.74 -21.65 -88.19
CA TYR A 38 -35.64 -22.21 -87.40
C TYR A 38 -34.72 -21.13 -86.81
N ASP A 39 -34.39 -20.09 -87.56
CA ASP A 39 -33.56 -18.97 -87.07
C ASP A 39 -34.29 -18.18 -85.97
N TRP A 40 -35.61 -18.03 -86.06
CA TRP A 40 -36.43 -17.41 -85.02
C TRP A 40 -36.57 -18.29 -83.78
N ASP A 41 -36.83 -19.58 -83.95
CA ASP A 41 -36.92 -20.52 -82.82
C ASP A 41 -35.59 -20.54 -82.04
N GLU A 42 -34.46 -20.52 -82.76
CA GLU A 42 -33.14 -20.40 -82.15
C GLU A 42 -32.94 -19.06 -81.43
N LEU A 43 -33.36 -17.94 -82.03
CA LEU A 43 -33.28 -16.62 -81.39
C LEU A 43 -34.17 -16.53 -80.14
N VAL A 44 -35.38 -17.10 -80.18
CA VAL A 44 -36.28 -17.19 -79.02
C VAL A 44 -35.69 -18.08 -77.93
N ARG A 45 -35.06 -19.20 -78.31
CA ARG A 45 -34.34 -20.09 -77.37
C ARG A 45 -33.19 -19.33 -76.70
N GLN A 46 -32.37 -18.63 -77.47
CA GLN A 46 -31.26 -17.82 -76.95
C GLN A 46 -31.77 -16.68 -76.06
N TYR A 47 -32.83 -15.98 -76.46
CA TYR A 47 -33.46 -14.94 -75.65
C TYR A 47 -33.94 -15.48 -74.31
N ASN A 48 -34.63 -16.61 -74.30
CA ASN A 48 -35.12 -17.23 -73.07
C ASN A 48 -33.97 -17.69 -72.17
N VAL A 49 -32.89 -18.25 -72.73
CA VAL A 49 -31.68 -18.59 -71.98
C VAL A 49 -31.04 -17.33 -71.36
N LEU A 50 -30.91 -16.24 -72.12
CA LEU A 50 -30.38 -14.97 -71.61
C LEU A 50 -31.30 -14.38 -70.52
N TYR A 51 -32.62 -14.46 -70.70
CA TYR A 51 -33.59 -13.99 -69.71
C TYR A 51 -33.45 -14.77 -68.40
N ASP A 52 -33.43 -16.11 -68.47
CA ASP A 52 -33.31 -16.97 -67.30
C ASP A 52 -31.93 -16.76 -66.62
N THR A 53 -30.85 -16.64 -67.40
CA THR A 53 -29.50 -16.36 -66.86
C THR A 53 -29.44 -14.99 -66.17
N ASN A 54 -30.03 -13.96 -66.76
CA ASN A 54 -30.08 -12.62 -66.17
C ASN A 54 -30.88 -12.60 -64.86
N ALA A 55 -31.97 -13.39 -64.78
CA ALA A 55 -32.73 -13.55 -63.55
C ALA A 55 -31.88 -14.20 -62.44
N VAL A 56 -31.11 -15.24 -62.76
CA VAL A 56 -30.18 -15.89 -61.82
C VAL A 56 -29.11 -14.90 -61.34
N LEU A 57 -28.43 -14.22 -62.25
CA LEU A 57 -27.38 -13.25 -61.91
C LEU A 57 -27.92 -12.08 -61.07
N THR A 58 -29.15 -11.64 -61.34
CA THR A 58 -29.84 -10.61 -60.56
C THR A 58 -30.06 -11.09 -59.12
N ASN A 59 -30.53 -12.33 -58.95
CA ASN A 59 -30.73 -12.92 -57.63
C ASN A 59 -29.40 -13.10 -56.88
N GLU A 60 -28.37 -13.61 -57.55
CA GLU A 60 -27.03 -13.78 -56.96
C GLU A 60 -26.44 -12.43 -56.51
N ARG A 61 -26.55 -11.39 -57.35
CA ARG A 61 -26.13 -10.04 -57.00
C ARG A 61 -26.85 -9.53 -55.75
N ASP A 62 -28.17 -9.73 -55.66
CA ASP A 62 -28.96 -9.25 -54.54
C ASP A 62 -28.68 -10.03 -53.24
N THR A 63 -28.43 -11.33 -53.35
CA THR A 63 -27.93 -12.16 -52.24
C THR A 63 -26.57 -11.67 -51.75
N LEU A 64 -25.60 -11.52 -52.65
CA LEU A 64 -24.25 -11.04 -52.31
C LEU A 64 -24.28 -9.65 -51.69
N LYS A 65 -25.14 -8.76 -52.19
CA LYS A 65 -25.32 -7.41 -51.63
C LYS A 65 -25.84 -7.47 -50.20
N THR A 66 -26.80 -8.36 -49.93
CA THR A 66 -27.37 -8.58 -48.59
C THR A 66 -26.32 -9.16 -47.64
N GLU A 67 -25.57 -10.17 -48.08
CA GLU A 67 -24.49 -10.77 -47.29
C GLU A 67 -23.41 -9.74 -46.95
N LEU A 68 -22.97 -8.94 -47.93
CA LEU A 68 -21.96 -7.91 -47.72
C LEU A 68 -22.44 -6.83 -46.73
N GLN A 69 -23.72 -6.43 -46.81
CA GLN A 69 -24.33 -5.55 -45.81
C GLN A 69 -24.35 -6.19 -44.41
N GLY A 70 -24.69 -7.48 -44.32
CA GLY A 70 -24.66 -8.24 -43.07
C GLY A 70 -23.25 -8.32 -42.46
N PHE A 71 -22.25 -8.65 -43.27
CA PHE A 71 -20.85 -8.69 -42.84
C PHE A 71 -20.37 -7.32 -42.36
N ARG A 72 -20.71 -6.24 -43.07
CA ARG A 72 -20.35 -4.89 -42.67
C ARG A 72 -20.98 -4.49 -41.34
N ALA A 73 -22.28 -4.74 -41.16
CA ALA A 73 -22.97 -4.46 -39.90
C ALA A 73 -22.41 -5.27 -38.73
N GLY A 74 -22.10 -6.55 -38.95
CA GLY A 74 -21.44 -7.40 -37.96
C GLY A 74 -20.05 -6.89 -37.58
N TYR A 75 -19.25 -6.48 -38.57
CA TYR A 75 -17.93 -5.90 -38.34
C TYR A 75 -18.00 -4.59 -37.54
N ASP A 76 -18.90 -3.67 -37.91
CA ASP A 76 -19.07 -2.39 -37.21
C ASP A 76 -19.52 -2.59 -35.75
N THR A 77 -20.39 -3.58 -35.52
CA THR A 77 -20.83 -3.95 -34.17
C THR A 77 -19.67 -4.50 -33.35
N ASN A 78 -18.91 -5.46 -33.90
CA ASN A 78 -17.74 -6.04 -33.22
C ASN A 78 -16.68 -4.98 -32.92
N LEU A 79 -16.40 -4.08 -33.86
CA LEU A 79 -15.45 -2.99 -33.67
C LEU A 79 -15.87 -2.07 -32.51
N THR A 80 -17.17 -1.78 -32.40
CA THR A 80 -17.71 -0.96 -31.32
C THR A 80 -17.59 -1.67 -29.97
N THR A 81 -17.93 -2.95 -29.91
CA THR A 81 -17.79 -3.77 -28.69
C THR A 81 -16.34 -3.85 -28.22
N LEU A 82 -15.40 -4.16 -29.13
CA LEU A 82 -13.98 -4.25 -28.79
C LEU A 82 -13.41 -2.91 -28.32
N ARG A 83 -13.82 -1.79 -28.93
CA ARG A 83 -13.42 -0.45 -28.46
C ARG A 83 -13.91 -0.19 -27.04
N GLN A 84 -15.15 -0.55 -26.74
CA GLN A 84 -15.71 -0.41 -25.39
C GLN A 84 -14.96 -1.29 -24.37
N GLU A 85 -14.63 -2.51 -24.76
CA GLU A 85 -13.91 -3.45 -23.91
C GLU A 85 -12.48 -2.95 -23.61
N ILE A 86 -11.76 -2.46 -24.62
CA ILE A 86 -10.45 -1.81 -24.45
C ILE A 86 -10.56 -0.60 -23.51
N TYR A 87 -11.59 0.22 -23.66
CA TYR A 87 -11.81 1.37 -22.79
C TYR A 87 -12.04 0.95 -21.33
N ASN A 88 -12.90 -0.06 -21.11
CA ASN A 88 -13.18 -0.59 -19.78
C ASN A 88 -11.92 -1.20 -19.14
N LEU A 89 -11.13 -1.96 -19.92
CA LEU A 89 -9.86 -2.54 -19.46
C LEU A 89 -8.85 -1.46 -19.08
N ARG A 90 -8.74 -0.37 -19.86
CA ARG A 90 -7.87 0.76 -19.53
C ARG A 90 -8.27 1.43 -18.21
N ILE A 91 -9.57 1.64 -17.98
CA ILE A 91 -10.07 2.18 -16.71
C ILE A 91 -9.77 1.22 -15.55
N GLY A 92 -10.04 -0.08 -15.73
CA GLY A 92 -9.75 -1.08 -14.71
C GLY A 92 -8.27 -1.11 -14.35
N ASN A 93 -7.39 -1.10 -15.35
CA ASN A 93 -5.94 -1.06 -15.14
C ASN A 93 -5.51 0.22 -14.42
N GLN A 94 -6.07 1.38 -14.77
CA GLN A 94 -5.78 2.63 -14.07
C GLN A 94 -6.15 2.55 -12.59
N ARG A 95 -7.31 1.98 -12.26
CA ARG A 95 -7.73 1.78 -10.86
C ARG A 95 -6.76 0.88 -10.10
N PHE A 96 -6.25 -0.19 -10.73
CA PHE A 96 -5.24 -1.05 -10.10
C PHE A 96 -3.91 -0.34 -9.89
N ILE A 97 -3.49 0.52 -10.82
CA ILE A 97 -2.29 1.35 -10.66
C ILE A 97 -2.46 2.30 -9.48
N ASP A 98 -3.60 2.97 -9.39
CA ASP A 98 -3.89 3.91 -8.31
C ASP A 98 -3.94 3.21 -6.94
N GLU A 99 -4.57 2.04 -6.85
CA GLU A 99 -4.61 1.26 -5.61
C GLU A 99 -3.22 0.74 -5.22
N ASN A 100 -2.43 0.23 -6.18
CA ASN A 100 -1.06 -0.19 -5.90
C ASN A 100 -0.21 0.97 -5.37
N ARG A 101 -0.40 2.17 -5.89
CA ARG A 101 0.27 3.38 -5.39
C ARG A 101 -0.15 3.68 -3.96
N ARG A 102 -1.45 3.64 -3.66
CA ARG A 102 -1.99 3.85 -2.30
C ARG A 102 -1.41 2.84 -1.30
N LEU A 103 -1.37 1.56 -1.67
CA LEU A 103 -0.80 0.50 -0.84
C LEU A 103 0.71 0.67 -0.65
N ALA A 104 1.43 1.16 -1.65
CA ALA A 104 2.86 1.46 -1.52
C ALA A 104 3.11 2.61 -0.52
N ASP A 105 2.30 3.66 -0.58
CA ASP A 105 2.36 4.80 0.34
C ASP A 105 2.02 4.36 1.78
N GLU A 106 0.98 3.55 1.96
CA GLU A 106 0.61 2.98 3.27
C GLU A 106 1.71 2.09 3.85
N ASN A 107 2.35 1.27 3.01
CA ASN A 107 3.48 0.43 3.43
C ASN A 107 4.68 1.28 3.87
N HIS A 108 4.97 2.39 3.19
CA HIS A 108 6.00 3.32 3.63
C HIS A 108 5.68 3.90 5.00
N HIS A 109 4.44 4.35 5.22
CA HIS A 109 4.00 4.87 6.51
C HIS A 109 4.14 3.84 7.64
N LEU A 110 3.75 2.59 7.39
CA LEU A 110 3.90 1.51 8.38
C LEU A 110 5.37 1.24 8.74
N LYS A 111 6.29 1.34 7.78
CA LYS A 111 7.73 1.22 8.05
C LYS A 111 8.27 2.37 8.89
N ASP A 112 7.80 3.59 8.65
CA ASP A 112 8.17 4.75 9.46
C ASP A 112 7.67 4.58 10.91
N GLU A 113 6.42 4.12 11.09
CA GLU A 113 5.87 3.80 12.42
C GLU A 113 6.63 2.67 13.12
N GLU A 114 7.05 1.63 12.39
CA GLU A 114 7.89 0.57 12.92
C GLU A 114 9.23 1.13 13.42
N GLY A 115 9.84 2.04 12.65
CA GLY A 115 11.05 2.77 13.04
C GLY A 115 10.87 3.57 14.33
N HIS A 116 9.76 4.31 14.45
CA HIS A 116 9.42 5.05 15.67
C HIS A 116 9.20 4.12 16.86
N ASN A 117 8.50 3.00 16.68
CA ASN A 117 8.29 2.01 17.73
C ASN A 117 9.60 1.41 18.23
N GLU A 118 10.54 1.13 17.32
CA GLU A 118 11.87 0.63 17.68
C GLU A 118 12.68 1.69 18.45
N GLN A 119 12.57 2.96 18.07
CA GLN A 119 13.16 4.07 18.82
C GLN A 119 12.58 4.18 20.24
N PHE A 120 11.26 4.06 20.40
CA PHE A 120 10.61 4.06 21.71
C PHE A 120 11.07 2.87 22.58
N LYS A 121 11.17 1.67 22.02
CA LYS A 121 11.69 0.49 22.73
C LYS A 121 13.11 0.72 23.25
N ARG A 122 13.99 1.31 22.43
CA ARG A 122 15.36 1.67 22.85
C ARG A 122 15.35 2.67 24.00
N ARG A 123 14.55 3.73 23.89
CA ARG A 123 14.41 4.74 24.96
C ARG A 123 13.87 4.15 26.26
N ILE A 124 12.90 3.23 26.19
CA ILE A 124 12.41 2.51 27.37
C ILE A 124 13.52 1.66 28.00
N LYS A 125 14.33 0.97 27.19
CA LYS A 125 15.46 0.18 27.68
C LYS A 125 16.50 1.06 28.38
N ASP A 126 16.82 2.21 27.81
CA ASP A 126 17.77 3.16 28.40
C ASP A 126 17.24 3.74 29.72
N MET A 127 15.96 4.13 29.77
CA MET A 127 15.34 4.60 31.02
C MET A 127 15.31 3.52 32.11
N LYS A 128 15.09 2.25 31.75
CA LYS A 128 15.19 1.14 32.71
C LYS A 128 16.61 0.99 33.25
N ARG A 129 17.63 1.08 32.39
CA ARG A 129 19.02 1.03 32.82
C ARG A 129 19.36 2.17 33.78
N GLN A 130 18.99 3.40 33.44
CA GLN A 130 19.18 4.57 34.31
C GLN A 130 18.48 4.40 35.66
N LEU A 131 17.26 3.86 35.67
CA LEU A 131 16.54 3.59 36.91
C LEU A 131 17.27 2.58 37.80
N ASP A 132 17.86 1.55 37.23
CA ASP A 132 18.60 0.55 37.99
C ASP A 132 19.96 1.10 38.47
N GLU A 133 20.65 1.90 37.66
CA GLU A 133 21.85 2.66 38.07
C GLU A 133 21.56 3.58 39.28
N GLU A 134 20.46 4.35 39.23
CA GLU A 134 20.03 5.22 40.33
C GLU A 134 19.66 4.43 41.60
N LYS A 135 19.03 3.26 41.47
CA LYS A 135 18.75 2.39 42.61
C LYS A 135 20.04 1.88 43.25
N HIS A 136 21.03 1.51 42.45
CA HIS A 136 22.34 1.09 42.94
C HIS A 136 23.06 2.22 43.67
N ALA A 137 23.16 3.41 43.05
CA ALA A 137 23.76 4.59 43.67
C ALA A 137 23.07 4.96 44.99
N LYS A 138 21.74 4.91 45.04
CA LYS A 138 20.98 5.12 46.28
C LYS A 138 21.29 4.07 47.35
N HIS A 139 21.51 2.82 46.97
CA HIS A 139 21.87 1.76 47.92
C HIS A 139 23.28 1.99 48.49
N GLU A 140 24.23 2.39 47.65
CA GLU A 140 25.60 2.75 48.05
C GLU A 140 25.62 3.93 49.01
N LEU A 141 24.95 5.03 48.66
CA LEU A 141 24.83 6.21 49.54
C LEU A 141 24.19 5.86 50.90
N ARG A 142 23.24 4.93 50.93
CA ARG A 142 22.66 4.43 52.18
C ARG A 142 23.65 3.60 53.00
N ALA A 143 24.55 2.87 52.36
CA ALA A 143 25.61 2.13 53.04
C ALA A 143 26.64 3.10 53.63
N GLU A 144 27.11 4.05 52.83
CA GLU A 144 28.04 5.11 53.28
C GLU A 144 27.46 5.90 54.46
N LEU A 145 26.17 6.27 54.40
CA LEU A 145 25.51 6.97 55.50
C LEU A 145 25.49 6.13 56.79
N ARG A 146 25.31 4.81 56.69
CA ARG A 146 25.37 3.92 57.87
C ARG A 146 26.77 3.86 58.45
N ASP A 147 27.78 3.76 57.60
CA ASP A 147 29.17 3.69 58.03
C ASP A 147 29.61 5.03 58.65
N SER A 148 29.25 6.15 58.03
CA SER A 148 29.45 7.48 58.59
C SER A 148 28.83 7.60 59.98
N LYS A 149 27.58 7.16 60.18
CA LYS A 149 26.96 7.16 61.51
C LYS A 149 27.70 6.30 62.53
N ARG A 150 28.17 5.11 62.14
CA ARG A 150 28.99 4.25 63.01
C ARG A 150 30.28 4.94 63.43
N THR A 151 30.97 5.58 62.49
CA THR A 151 32.18 6.34 62.81
C THR A 151 31.88 7.52 63.73
N GLN A 152 30.77 8.23 63.52
CA GLN A 152 30.34 9.32 64.39
C GLN A 152 30.12 8.82 65.83
N THR A 153 29.33 7.76 66.03
CA THR A 153 29.10 7.19 67.36
C THR A 153 30.40 6.76 68.05
N ARG A 154 31.35 6.20 67.29
CA ARG A 154 32.68 5.86 67.81
C ARG A 154 33.45 7.09 68.29
N TRP A 155 33.44 8.17 67.51
CA TRP A 155 34.10 9.43 67.88
C TRP A 155 33.44 10.10 69.09
N GLU A 156 32.12 10.07 69.18
CA GLU A 156 31.36 10.55 70.35
C GLU A 156 31.77 9.77 71.61
N GLY A 157 31.84 8.44 71.53
CA GLY A 157 32.30 7.59 72.64
C GLY A 157 33.75 7.84 73.05
N LEU A 158 34.66 8.05 72.08
CA LEU A 158 36.05 8.41 72.38
C LEU A 158 36.15 9.79 73.05
N THR A 159 35.36 10.75 72.57
CA THR A 159 35.28 12.10 73.15
C THR A 159 34.82 12.03 74.60
N GLU A 160 33.79 11.21 74.89
CA GLU A 160 33.29 11.04 76.25
C GLU A 160 34.34 10.36 77.16
N THR A 161 35.01 9.32 76.67
CA THR A 161 36.11 8.67 77.39
C THR A 161 37.23 9.65 77.74
N LEU A 162 37.60 10.53 76.80
CA LEU A 162 38.60 11.58 77.04
C LEU A 162 38.12 12.62 78.06
N ARG A 163 36.84 13.00 78.04
CA ARG A 163 36.25 13.90 79.05
C ARG A 163 36.35 13.29 80.45
N THR A 164 35.99 12.01 80.61
CA THR A 164 36.10 11.31 81.90
C THR A 164 37.54 11.29 82.40
N LYS A 165 38.49 10.87 81.56
CA LYS A 165 39.92 10.84 81.92
C LYS A 165 40.47 12.21 82.28
N LEU A 166 40.02 13.27 81.60
CA LEU A 166 40.42 14.64 81.93
C LEU A 166 39.86 15.07 83.29
N ALA A 167 38.63 14.68 83.63
CA ALA A 167 38.04 14.96 84.94
C ALA A 167 38.78 14.23 86.06
N GLU A 168 39.06 12.94 85.89
CA GLU A 168 39.87 12.13 86.82
C GLU A 168 41.25 12.76 87.04
N ALA A 169 41.95 13.12 85.96
CA ALA A 169 43.27 13.76 86.06
C ALA A 169 43.22 15.12 86.77
N ARG A 170 42.13 15.89 86.61
CA ARG A 170 41.93 17.16 87.32
C ARG A 170 41.68 16.94 88.81
N GLU A 171 40.90 15.93 89.17
CA GLU A 171 40.64 15.57 90.56
C GLU A 171 41.94 15.11 91.25
N ASP A 172 42.70 14.22 90.60
CA ASP A 172 44.02 13.77 91.07
C ASP A 172 44.99 14.94 91.28
N LEU A 173 45.01 15.89 90.33
CA LEU A 173 45.82 17.11 90.45
C LEU A 173 45.36 17.99 91.62
N GLY A 174 44.04 18.11 91.83
CA GLY A 174 43.46 18.80 92.99
C GLY A 174 43.93 18.18 94.31
N MET A 175 43.79 16.86 94.46
CA MET A 175 44.25 16.15 95.66
C MET A 175 45.75 16.32 95.90
N LYS A 176 46.57 16.22 94.85
CA LYS A 176 48.03 16.46 94.96
C LYS A 176 48.34 17.88 95.39
N ASN A 177 47.62 18.87 94.87
CA ASN A 177 47.81 20.26 95.26
C ASN A 177 47.43 20.48 96.74
N ASP A 178 46.34 19.90 97.22
CA ASP A 178 45.93 19.96 98.63
C ASP A 178 46.99 19.35 99.56
N ILE A 179 47.57 18.21 99.17
CA ILE A 179 48.69 17.59 99.90
C ILE A 179 49.89 18.55 99.96
N VAL A 180 50.29 19.14 98.83
CA VAL A 180 51.42 20.09 98.78
C VAL A 180 51.13 21.32 99.66
N VAL A 181 49.91 21.85 99.64
CA VAL A 181 49.49 22.96 100.51
C VAL A 181 49.59 22.58 101.98
N ALA A 182 49.11 21.39 102.36
CA ALA A 182 49.20 20.90 103.74
C ALA A 182 50.66 20.67 104.20
N GLN A 183 51.51 20.12 103.32
CA GLN A 183 52.95 19.97 103.57
C GLN A 183 53.62 21.33 103.77
N ASN A 184 53.33 22.32 102.91
CA ASN A 184 53.84 23.69 103.05
C ASN A 184 53.41 24.34 104.38
N GLN A 185 52.15 24.19 104.79
CA GLN A 185 51.68 24.68 106.10
C GLN A 185 52.45 24.04 107.27
N THR A 186 52.74 22.74 107.16
CA THR A 186 53.52 22.00 108.16
C THR A 186 54.97 22.51 108.21
N ILE A 187 55.60 22.73 107.05
CA ILE A 187 56.94 23.33 106.94
C ILE A 187 56.97 24.70 107.61
N ILE A 188 56.00 25.58 107.30
CA ILE A 188 55.90 26.92 107.91
C ILE A 188 55.81 26.82 109.44
N LYS A 189 55.03 25.88 109.98
CA LYS A 189 54.95 25.64 111.44
C LYS A 189 56.31 25.21 112.01
N LEU A 190 56.99 24.26 111.37
CA LEU A 190 58.32 23.80 111.79
C LEU A 190 59.35 24.93 111.74
N GLU A 191 59.34 25.74 110.68
CA GLU A 191 60.21 26.91 110.57
C GLU A 191 59.97 27.92 111.70
N ARG A 192 58.71 28.16 112.09
CA ARG A 192 58.40 29.04 113.24
C ARG A 192 58.99 28.48 114.54
N LEU A 193 58.81 27.18 114.80
CA LEU A 193 59.37 26.51 115.98
C LEU A 193 60.90 26.59 116.02
N LEU A 194 61.56 26.38 114.88
CA LEU A 194 63.02 26.48 114.75
C LEU A 194 63.56 27.91 114.87
N ARG A 195 62.75 28.93 114.60
CA ARG A 195 63.09 30.33 114.85
C ARG A 195 62.91 30.67 116.34
N SER A 196 61.81 30.25 116.97
CA SER A 196 61.60 30.46 118.41
C SER A 196 62.54 29.66 119.31
N GLY A 197 63.05 28.51 118.85
CA GLY A 197 64.08 27.74 119.54
C GLY A 197 65.50 28.30 119.40
N ARG A 198 65.70 29.36 118.59
CA ARG A 198 66.99 30.04 118.38
C ARG A 198 67.18 31.30 119.23
N ASP A 199 66.17 31.69 120.02
CA ASP A 199 66.20 32.83 120.95
C ASP A 199 66.56 32.41 122.41
N TRP A 200 67.39 31.37 122.56
CA TRP A 200 68.01 30.97 123.84
C TRP A 200 69.48 31.37 123.87
#